data_AF-R0K0Y1-F1
#
_entry.id   AF-R0K0Y1-F1
#
_cell.length_a   1.000
_cell.length_b   1.000
_cell.length_c   1.000
_cell.angle_alpha   90.00
_cell.angle_beta   90.00
_cell.angle_gamma   90.00
#
_symmetry.space_group_name_H-M   'P 1'
#
loop_
_entity.id
_entity.type
_entity.pdbx_description
1 polymer ?
#
loop_
_entity_poly.entity_id
_entity_poly.type
_entity_poly.pdbx_seq_one_letter_code
_entity_poly.pdbx_strand_id
1 'polypeptide(L)'
;MSSPLTVRNLTSTAISLLRVERFEDPNTLQSKANGYFFSSKTTTHATPTAPELSGHAQSFNCQDLEVILQPFESYTLSFPSLAQPSSTATLSSPTLRITIQTANNERHRVDTNPSYTQKSTQTFTALSASPSTTYKAIFHPSKPTPHLAIHSNHVPRYSSWMATLPDNLPVSAISIPGAHNAHTHYCALPSVRCQVHDIQTQLDNGIRFLDIRVQPVHATDVSKKELYLVHGAFPVSLTGPKYFDPVLQTCYTFLAANPRETILLSLKREGIGSATDDHLARILQKHYIARNPAAWYTQNKIPYLGSVRGKLVLVRRYTVESSTSTSTSDSPDVQNAGLDATAWPHNATHAVFPSSSSSSSSQCITPTFCLQDFCE
;
A
#
# COMPACT_ATOMS: atom_id res chain seq x y z
N MET A 1 0.39 13.80 35.77
CA MET A 1 1.34 13.84 34.64
C MET A 1 0.52 13.91 33.37
N SER A 2 0.83 14.78 32.41
CA SER A 2 0.06 14.79 31.16
C SER A 2 0.35 13.51 30.37
N SER A 3 -0.67 12.93 29.77
CA SER A 3 -0.52 11.70 28.98
C SER A 3 0.49 11.90 27.85
N PRO A 4 1.41 10.95 27.62
CA PRO A 4 2.36 11.02 26.52
C PRO A 4 1.62 10.96 25.18
N LEU A 5 2.19 11.60 24.16
CA LEU A 5 1.70 11.54 22.78
C LEU A 5 2.87 11.26 21.85
N THR A 6 2.75 10.23 21.02
CA THR A 6 3.74 9.96 19.98
C THR A 6 3.31 10.59 18.66
N VAL A 7 4.12 11.51 18.15
CA VAL A 7 3.92 12.14 16.86
C VAL A 7 4.69 11.34 15.80
N ARG A 8 4.04 11.01 14.68
CA ARG A 8 4.63 10.21 13.60
C ARG A 8 4.64 11.01 12.30
N ASN A 9 5.76 11.04 11.59
CA ASN A 9 5.83 11.62 10.26
C ASN A 9 5.51 10.53 9.22
N LEU A 10 4.30 10.52 8.65
CA LEU A 10 3.93 9.61 7.55
C LEU A 10 4.03 10.28 6.18
N THR A 11 4.80 11.36 6.07
CA THR A 11 5.03 12.07 4.81
C THR A 11 6.33 11.60 4.17
N SER A 12 6.49 11.87 2.87
CA SER A 12 7.72 11.54 2.13
C SER A 12 8.85 12.55 2.32
N THR A 13 8.64 13.59 3.12
CA THR A 13 9.64 14.63 3.40
C THR A 13 9.88 14.78 4.89
N ALA A 14 11.05 15.33 5.26
CA ALA A 14 11.35 15.61 6.65
C ALA A 14 10.45 16.74 7.19
N ILE A 15 10.05 16.61 8.46
CA ILE A 15 9.23 17.61 9.17
C ILE A 15 9.93 17.96 10.48
N SER A 16 10.09 19.25 10.75
CA SER A 16 10.59 19.74 12.04
C SER A 16 9.41 19.97 12.98
N LEU A 17 9.41 19.31 14.14
CA LEU A 17 8.54 19.63 15.26
C LEU A 17 9.15 20.83 15.98
N LEU A 18 8.54 22.01 15.83
CA LEU A 18 9.10 23.26 16.35
C LEU A 18 8.64 23.60 17.76
N ARG A 19 7.38 23.30 18.07
CA ARG A 19 6.77 23.79 19.31
C ARG A 19 5.55 22.99 19.69
N VAL A 20 5.40 22.77 21.00
CA VAL A 20 4.18 22.23 21.60
C VAL A 20 3.71 23.18 22.69
N GLU A 21 2.44 23.57 22.59
CA GLU A 21 1.77 24.44 23.55
C GLU A 21 0.64 23.67 24.24
N ARG A 22 0.36 24.00 25.50
CA ARG A 22 -0.74 23.39 26.26
C ARG A 22 -1.82 24.43 26.58
N PHE A 23 -3.06 24.02 26.34
CA PHE A 23 -4.27 24.80 26.61
C PHE A 23 -5.21 24.03 27.53
N GLU A 24 -6.02 24.76 28.29
CA GLU A 24 -7.18 24.15 28.95
C GLU A 24 -8.15 23.66 27.88
N ASP A 25 -8.67 22.43 28.01
CA ASP A 25 -9.64 21.91 27.06
C ASP A 25 -10.98 22.65 27.24
N PRO A 26 -11.48 23.40 26.23
CA PRO A 26 -12.74 24.15 26.35
C PRO A 26 -13.95 23.27 26.71
N ASN A 27 -13.88 21.96 26.42
CA ASN A 27 -14.99 21.04 26.66
C ASN A 27 -15.06 20.53 28.11
N THR A 28 -14.05 20.79 28.95
CA THR A 28 -14.10 20.42 30.38
C THR A 28 -15.17 21.19 31.17
N LEU A 29 -15.69 22.30 30.63
CA LEU A 29 -16.80 23.06 31.20
C LEU A 29 -18.19 22.56 30.76
N GLN A 30 -18.31 21.76 29.70
CA GLN A 30 -19.61 21.23 29.26
C GLN A 30 -20.06 19.99 30.04
N SER A 31 -19.18 19.35 30.82
CA SER A 31 -19.51 18.13 31.58
C SER A 31 -19.95 18.37 33.02
N LYS A 32 -20.37 19.58 33.39
CA LYS A 32 -20.95 19.89 34.71
C LYS A 32 -22.33 20.53 34.58
N ALA A 33 -23.34 19.71 34.27
CA ALA A 33 -24.72 20.01 34.62
C ALA A 33 -25.48 18.71 34.94
N ASN A 34 -26.05 18.70 36.15
CA ASN A 34 -26.86 17.64 36.74
C ASN A 34 -28.13 17.33 35.92
N GLY A 35 -28.61 16.08 36.04
CA GLY A 35 -30.04 15.78 35.95
C GLY A 35 -30.47 14.84 34.83
N TYR A 36 -31.06 13.71 35.21
CA TYR A 36 -31.78 12.76 34.34
C TYR A 36 -32.89 13.44 33.54
N PHE A 37 -32.96 13.23 32.23
CA PHE A 37 -34.21 13.17 31.45
C PHE A 37 -34.06 12.28 30.20
N PHE A 38 -35.01 11.38 30.01
CA PHE A 38 -35.19 10.60 28.79
C PHE A 38 -35.69 11.51 27.65
N SER A 39 -34.99 11.55 26.51
CA SER A 39 -35.61 11.84 25.20
C SER A 39 -34.66 11.45 24.07
N SER A 40 -35.21 10.73 23.09
CA SER A 40 -34.56 10.39 21.83
C SER A 40 -34.35 11.65 20.99
N LYS A 41 -33.11 11.97 20.64
CA LYS A 41 -32.77 12.83 19.49
C LYS A 41 -31.38 12.46 18.97
N THR A 42 -31.34 12.16 17.68
CA THR A 42 -30.16 12.15 16.82
C THR A 42 -29.49 13.52 16.90
N THR A 43 -28.38 13.62 17.64
CA THR A 43 -27.51 14.80 17.63
C THR A 43 -26.14 14.37 17.13
N THR A 44 -25.84 14.75 15.89
CA THR A 44 -24.46 14.87 15.41
C THR A 44 -23.72 15.80 16.38
N HIS A 45 -22.90 15.24 17.27
CA HIS A 45 -21.96 16.03 18.05
C HIS A 45 -20.93 16.61 17.07
N ALA A 46 -21.20 17.85 16.66
CA ALA A 46 -20.27 18.68 15.92
C ALA A 46 -19.03 18.85 16.78
N THR A 47 -17.94 18.22 16.34
CA THR A 47 -16.59 18.55 16.80
C THR A 47 -16.33 19.99 16.32
N PRO A 48 -15.96 20.95 17.18
CA PRO A 48 -15.70 22.30 16.71
C PRO A 48 -14.51 22.26 15.76
N THR A 49 -14.67 22.95 14.63
CA THR A 49 -13.65 23.04 13.60
C THR A 49 -12.53 23.94 14.12
N ALA A 50 -11.28 23.67 13.72
CA ALA A 50 -10.06 24.40 14.13
C ALA A 50 -10.10 25.96 14.10
N PRO A 51 -10.97 26.67 13.34
CA PRO A 51 -11.03 28.13 13.39
C PRO A 51 -11.61 28.73 14.68
N GLU A 52 -12.39 27.98 15.48
CA GLU A 52 -13.09 28.57 16.65
C GLU A 52 -12.21 28.67 17.90
N LEU A 53 -10.98 28.16 17.86
CA LEU A 53 -10.01 28.24 18.95
C LEU A 53 -9.07 29.46 18.89
N SER A 54 -9.27 30.39 17.95
CA SER A 54 -8.35 31.51 17.74
C SER A 54 -8.87 32.85 18.26
N GLY A 55 -8.33 33.26 19.41
CA GLY A 55 -8.32 34.66 19.84
C GLY A 55 -7.87 34.86 21.29
N HIS A 56 -8.40 34.05 22.22
CA HIS A 56 -8.40 34.42 23.65
C HIS A 56 -7.91 33.35 24.63
N ALA A 57 -7.58 32.13 24.18
CA ALA A 57 -7.05 31.09 25.06
C ALA A 57 -5.56 31.35 25.37
N GLN A 58 -5.24 31.69 26.62
CA GLN A 58 -3.85 31.85 27.06
C GLN A 58 -3.19 30.46 27.22
N SER A 59 -2.07 30.25 26.54
CA SER A 59 -1.22 29.07 26.76
C SER A 59 -0.58 29.16 28.14
N PHE A 60 -0.72 28.14 28.98
CA PHE A 60 -0.08 28.13 30.30
C PHE A 60 1.29 27.44 30.31
N ASN A 61 1.65 26.73 29.23
CA ASN A 61 2.96 26.12 29.07
C ASN A 61 3.32 26.00 27.58
N CYS A 62 4.54 26.44 27.24
CA CYS A 62 5.11 26.37 25.90
C CYS A 62 6.48 25.68 25.98
N GLN A 63 6.67 24.69 25.11
CA GLN A 63 7.95 24.01 24.93
C GLN A 63 8.35 24.12 23.46
N ASP A 64 9.43 24.85 23.20
CA ASP A 64 10.08 24.82 21.88
C ASP A 64 10.85 23.50 21.74
N LEU A 65 10.77 22.92 20.55
CA LEU A 65 11.37 21.66 20.16
C LEU A 65 12.22 21.89 18.92
N GLU A 66 13.35 21.19 18.83
CA GLU A 66 14.19 21.16 17.62
C GLU A 66 14.33 19.72 17.13
N VAL A 67 13.20 19.01 17.06
CA VAL A 67 13.17 17.61 16.64
C VAL A 67 12.85 17.52 15.17
N ILE A 68 13.80 17.03 14.37
CA ILE A 68 13.59 16.72 12.96
C ILE A 68 13.14 15.27 12.85
N LEU A 69 11.95 15.04 12.33
CA LEU A 69 11.43 13.72 11.98
C LEU A 69 11.69 13.44 10.50
N GLN A 70 12.51 12.44 10.19
CA GLN A 70 12.63 11.93 8.83
C GLN A 70 11.33 11.22 8.40
N PRO A 71 11.13 10.95 7.09
CA PRO A 71 10.01 10.14 6.62
C PRO A 71 9.88 8.83 7.41
N PHE A 72 8.66 8.55 7.89
CA PHE A 72 8.28 7.36 8.66
C PHE A 72 8.88 7.24 10.06
N GLU A 73 9.58 8.27 10.56
CA GLU A 73 10.04 8.34 11.94
C GLU A 73 8.94 8.79 12.91
N SER A 74 9.18 8.58 14.20
CA SER A 74 8.26 8.90 15.27
C SER A 74 9.01 9.47 16.48
N TYR A 75 8.39 10.41 17.17
CA TYR A 75 8.92 11.01 18.40
C TYR A 75 7.83 11.10 19.46
N THR A 76 8.15 10.64 20.67
CA THR A 76 7.25 10.71 21.82
C THR A 76 7.50 11.99 22.59
N LEU A 77 6.49 12.86 22.63
CA LEU A 77 6.54 14.11 23.37
C LEU A 77 6.77 13.80 24.86
N SER A 78 7.87 14.32 25.38
CA SER A 78 8.24 14.23 26.79
C SER A 78 7.96 15.56 27.45
N PHE A 79 7.16 15.52 28.49
CA PHE A 79 6.69 16.71 29.20
C PHE A 79 7.35 16.75 30.57
N PRO A 80 8.33 17.64 30.81
CA PRO A 80 8.95 17.78 32.12
C PRO A 80 7.89 18.12 33.15
N SER A 81 7.93 17.45 34.30
CA SER A 81 7.12 17.82 35.47
C SER A 81 7.68 19.10 36.06
N LEU A 82 7.32 20.26 35.51
CA LEU A 82 7.61 21.53 36.16
C LEU A 82 6.85 21.59 37.49
N ALA A 83 7.57 21.88 38.57
CA ALA A 83 6.97 22.19 39.86
C ALA A 83 6.03 23.40 39.69
N GLN A 84 4.72 23.18 39.77
CA GLN A 84 3.74 24.26 39.65
C GLN A 84 3.64 25.04 40.98
N PRO A 85 3.52 26.38 40.94
CA PRO A 85 3.09 27.17 42.09
C PRO A 85 1.70 26.70 42.57
N SER A 86 1.50 26.70 43.88
CA SER A 86 0.40 26.06 44.60
C SER A 86 -1.01 26.66 44.41
N SER A 87 -1.36 27.21 43.24
CA SER A 87 -2.66 27.87 43.02
C SER A 87 -3.34 27.62 41.68
N THR A 88 -2.84 26.74 40.81
CA THR A 88 -3.51 26.41 39.54
C THR A 88 -3.99 24.96 39.54
N ALA A 89 -5.28 24.75 39.25
CA ALA A 89 -5.88 23.43 39.12
C ALA A 89 -5.08 22.58 38.12
N THR A 90 -4.59 21.42 38.56
CA THR A 90 -3.97 20.43 37.69
C THR A 90 -5.01 19.89 36.70
N LEU A 91 -5.00 20.38 35.46
CA LEU A 91 -5.79 19.74 34.40
C LEU A 91 -5.22 18.35 34.11
N SER A 92 -6.08 17.34 34.23
CA SER A 92 -5.74 15.95 33.99
C SER A 92 -5.45 15.63 32.52
N SER A 93 -5.95 16.44 31.57
CA SER A 93 -5.81 16.21 30.12
C SER A 93 -5.82 17.51 29.30
N PRO A 94 -4.68 18.21 29.19
CA PRO A 94 -4.60 19.44 28.41
C PRO A 94 -4.66 19.17 26.90
N THR A 95 -5.28 20.08 26.16
CA THR A 95 -5.19 20.10 24.70
C THR A 95 -3.79 20.57 24.30
N LEU A 96 -3.17 19.84 23.38
CA LEU A 96 -1.87 20.14 22.81
C LEU A 96 -2.04 20.84 21.46
N ARG A 97 -1.35 21.96 21.26
CA ARG A 97 -1.13 22.56 19.94
C ARG A 97 0.27 22.24 19.48
N ILE A 98 0.38 21.59 18.33
CA ILE A 98 1.66 21.19 17.75
C ILE A 98 1.90 22.07 16.53
N THR A 99 3.04 22.75 16.50
CA THR A 99 3.50 23.51 15.34
C THR A 99 4.65 22.77 14.66
N ILE A 100 4.50 22.54 13.36
CA ILE A 100 5.50 21.92 12.50
C ILE A 100 6.05 22.93 11.49
N GLN A 101 7.26 22.68 11.01
CA GLN A 101 7.85 23.37 9.87
C GLN A 101 8.35 22.37 8.83
N THR A 102 8.04 22.62 7.57
CA THR A 102 8.47 21.82 6.43
C THR A 102 9.88 22.22 5.98
N ALA A 103 10.49 21.41 5.11
CA ALA A 103 11.79 21.74 4.49
C ALA A 103 11.78 23.07 3.70
N ASN A 104 10.61 23.51 3.24
CA ASN A 104 10.43 24.78 2.51
C ASN A 104 10.15 25.97 3.45
N ASN A 105 10.38 25.81 4.76
CA ASN A 105 10.07 26.80 5.80
C ASN A 105 8.58 27.16 5.93
N GLU A 106 7.67 26.28 5.47
CA GLU A 106 6.24 26.46 5.67
C GLU A 106 5.83 25.97 7.04
N ARG A 107 5.05 26.77 7.78
CA ARG A 107 4.60 26.45 9.13
C ARG A 107 3.13 26.05 9.13
N HIS A 108 2.83 25.02 9.90
CA HIS A 108 1.48 24.51 10.07
C HIS A 108 1.22 24.16 11.55
N ARG A 109 -0.01 24.33 12.02
CA ARG A 109 -0.42 23.93 13.36
C ARG A 109 -1.62 23.00 13.38
N VAL A 110 -1.70 22.18 14.41
CA VAL A 110 -2.86 21.33 14.68
C VAL A 110 -3.08 21.19 16.19
N ASP A 111 -4.33 21.00 16.61
CA ASP A 111 -4.70 20.86 18.01
C ASP A 111 -5.19 19.42 18.26
N THR A 112 -4.74 18.79 19.34
CA THR A 112 -5.15 17.41 19.69
C THR A 112 -5.14 17.20 21.20
N ASN A 113 -6.00 16.32 21.72
CA ASN A 113 -5.97 15.93 23.12
C ASN A 113 -5.54 14.45 23.24
N PRO A 114 -4.42 14.14 23.91
CA PRO A 114 -3.98 12.77 24.12
C PRO A 114 -4.99 11.87 24.86
N SER A 115 -5.97 12.44 25.57
CA SER A 115 -7.02 11.67 26.27
C SER A 115 -8.22 11.29 25.40
N TYR A 116 -8.26 11.71 24.13
CA TYR A 116 -9.35 11.30 23.24
C TYR A 116 -9.41 9.78 23.09
N THR A 117 -10.63 9.24 23.12
CA THR A 117 -10.89 7.79 23.04
C THR A 117 -11.31 7.34 21.65
N GLN A 118 -11.60 8.27 20.75
CA GLN A 118 -12.04 8.00 19.38
C GLN A 118 -10.93 8.34 18.38
N LYS A 119 -10.91 7.61 17.26
CA LYS A 119 -10.07 7.96 16.11
C LYS A 119 -10.62 9.25 15.50
N SER A 120 -9.73 10.15 15.09
CA SER A 120 -10.13 11.39 14.44
C SER A 120 -9.12 11.81 13.37
N THR A 121 -9.56 12.67 12.47
CA THR A 121 -8.69 13.28 11.45
C THR A 121 -8.98 14.76 11.39
N GLN A 122 -7.94 15.58 11.49
CA GLN A 122 -8.05 17.03 11.42
C GLN A 122 -7.07 17.58 10.39
N THR A 123 -7.50 18.57 9.61
CA THR A 123 -6.61 19.30 8.70
C THR A 123 -5.77 20.29 9.50
N PHE A 124 -4.48 20.36 9.23
CA PHE A 124 -3.60 21.38 9.80
C PHE A 124 -4.03 22.78 9.33
N THR A 125 -3.96 23.76 10.22
CA THR A 125 -4.05 25.19 9.88
C THR A 125 -2.70 25.66 9.37
N ALA A 126 -2.63 26.16 8.15
CA ALA A 126 -1.42 26.80 7.62
C ALA A 126 -1.17 28.14 8.32
N LEU A 127 0.08 28.40 8.69
CA LEU A 127 0.54 29.64 9.28
C LEU A 127 1.37 30.49 8.29
N SER A 128 1.96 29.84 7.28
CA SER A 128 2.60 30.54 6.15
C SER A 128 1.58 30.96 5.09
N ALA A 129 1.84 32.08 4.41
CA ALA A 129 1.04 32.51 3.27
C ALA A 129 1.22 31.54 2.09
N SER A 130 0.11 31.11 1.48
CA SER A 130 0.09 30.25 0.28
C SER A 130 0.93 28.97 0.39
N PRO A 131 0.58 28.03 1.28
CA PRO A 131 1.35 26.80 1.47
C PRO A 131 1.33 25.92 0.22
N SER A 132 2.50 25.36 -0.15
CA SER A 132 2.64 24.43 -1.26
C SER A 132 1.99 23.07 -0.98
N THR A 133 1.88 22.68 0.30
CA THR A 133 1.28 21.41 0.73
C THR A 133 0.33 21.62 1.90
N THR A 134 -0.78 20.89 1.93
CA THR A 134 -1.64 20.82 3.11
C THR A 134 -1.42 19.49 3.84
N TYR A 135 -1.64 19.47 5.16
CA TYR A 135 -1.40 18.31 5.99
C TYR A 135 -2.66 17.91 6.76
N LYS A 136 -2.77 16.63 7.11
CA LYS A 136 -3.77 16.09 8.04
C LYS A 136 -3.06 15.43 9.22
N ALA A 137 -3.61 15.62 10.39
CA ALA A 137 -3.27 14.85 11.58
C ALA A 137 -4.32 13.75 11.76
N ILE A 138 -3.87 12.51 11.83
CA ILE A 138 -4.70 11.33 12.11
C ILE A 138 -4.39 10.91 13.53
N PHE A 139 -5.36 11.08 14.43
CA PHE A 139 -5.24 10.66 15.81
C PHE A 139 -5.72 9.22 15.99
N HIS A 140 -4.94 8.42 16.70
CA HIS A 140 -5.28 7.06 17.08
C HIS A 140 -5.09 6.85 18.59
N PRO A 141 -6.12 6.42 19.34
CA PRO A 141 -6.06 6.20 20.78
C PRO A 141 -5.43 4.84 21.14
N SER A 142 -4.24 4.57 20.61
CA SER A 142 -3.49 3.34 20.90
C SER A 142 -3.02 3.26 22.35
N LYS A 143 -2.85 2.04 22.86
CA LYS A 143 -2.26 1.76 24.18
C LYS A 143 -0.86 1.14 23.99
N PRO A 144 0.13 1.47 24.84
CA PRO A 144 0.03 2.35 26.01
C PRO A 144 0.04 3.85 25.68
N THR A 145 0.45 4.24 24.46
CA THR A 145 0.62 5.64 24.07
C THR A 145 -0.21 5.96 22.82
N PRO A 146 -1.05 7.01 22.85
CA PRO A 146 -1.78 7.46 21.66
C PRO A 146 -0.83 8.02 20.60
N HIS A 147 -1.26 7.97 19.35
CA HIS A 147 -0.49 8.44 18.20
C HIS A 147 -1.18 9.62 17.51
N LEU A 148 -0.38 10.58 17.07
CA LEU A 148 -0.77 11.60 16.09
C LEU A 148 0.10 11.44 14.84
N ALA A 149 -0.47 10.87 13.78
CA ALA A 149 0.23 10.70 12.52
C ALA A 149 0.01 11.90 11.61
N ILE A 150 1.10 12.50 11.15
CA ILE A 150 1.10 13.62 10.20
C ILE A 150 1.17 13.04 8.79
N HIS A 151 0.17 13.37 7.97
CA HIS A 151 0.06 12.93 6.59
C HIS A 151 -0.03 14.15 5.66
N SER A 152 0.70 14.15 4.56
CA SER A 152 0.60 15.19 3.54
C SER A 152 -0.59 14.91 2.62
N ASN A 153 -1.44 15.89 2.38
CA ASN A 153 -2.54 15.80 1.42
C ASN A 153 -2.10 16.04 -0.03
N HIS A 154 -0.80 15.99 -0.33
CA HIS A 154 -0.37 15.91 -1.72
C HIS A 154 -1.06 14.69 -2.31
N VAL A 155 -1.86 14.85 -3.36
CA VAL A 155 -2.39 13.71 -4.13
C VAL A 155 -1.15 12.97 -4.60
N PRO A 156 -0.76 11.83 -4.02
CA PRO A 156 0.33 11.07 -4.61
C PRO A 156 -0.13 10.82 -6.03
N ARG A 157 0.70 11.15 -7.03
CA ARG A 157 0.37 10.71 -8.39
C ARG A 157 0.46 9.20 -8.35
N TYR A 158 -0.65 8.53 -8.03
CA TYR A 158 -0.70 7.09 -7.79
C TYR A 158 -0.31 6.33 -9.07
N SER A 159 -0.49 6.93 -10.25
CA SER A 159 0.05 6.40 -11.50
C SER A 159 1.58 6.43 -11.61
N SER A 160 2.28 7.16 -10.73
CA SER A 160 3.75 7.31 -10.77
C SER A 160 4.41 7.29 -9.38
N TRP A 161 3.90 6.51 -8.42
CA TRP A 161 4.39 6.56 -7.04
C TRP A 161 5.78 5.94 -6.87
N MET A 162 6.16 4.97 -7.71
CA MET A 162 7.51 4.38 -7.66
C MET A 162 8.58 5.34 -8.22
N ALA A 163 8.19 6.38 -8.97
CA ALA A 163 9.11 7.35 -9.57
C ALA A 163 9.96 8.12 -8.56
N THR A 164 9.51 8.24 -7.31
CA THR A 164 10.26 8.93 -6.23
C THR A 164 11.20 8.00 -5.46
N LEU A 165 11.07 6.68 -5.65
CA LEU A 165 11.91 5.69 -4.99
C LEU A 165 13.27 5.58 -5.71
N PRO A 166 14.37 5.29 -4.99
CA PRO A 166 15.69 5.19 -5.59
C PRO A 166 15.85 3.91 -6.42
N ASP A 167 16.66 3.97 -7.47
CA ASP A 167 16.87 2.86 -8.42
C ASP A 167 17.55 1.63 -7.79
N ASN A 168 18.32 1.83 -6.72
CA ASN A 168 19.04 0.77 -5.99
C ASN A 168 18.19 0.07 -4.91
N LEU A 169 16.90 0.38 -4.80
CA LEU A 169 15.99 -0.30 -3.88
C LEU A 169 15.59 -1.67 -4.46
N PRO A 170 15.81 -2.79 -3.76
CA PRO A 170 15.27 -4.08 -4.19
C PRO A 170 13.74 -4.03 -4.26
N VAL A 171 13.14 -4.62 -5.29
CA VAL A 171 11.66 -4.66 -5.41
C VAL A 171 11.01 -5.33 -4.19
N SER A 172 11.67 -6.32 -3.60
CA SER A 172 11.22 -7.01 -2.38
C SER A 172 11.22 -6.14 -1.12
N ALA A 173 11.89 -4.98 -1.14
CA ALA A 173 11.90 -4.03 -0.03
C ALA A 173 10.77 -2.99 -0.11
N ILE A 174 9.97 -3.02 -1.18
CA ILE A 174 8.90 -2.05 -1.42
C ILE A 174 7.57 -2.66 -0.96
N SER A 175 6.80 -1.91 -0.17
CA SER A 175 5.40 -2.24 0.10
C SER A 175 4.56 -1.94 -1.15
N ILE A 176 4.25 -2.98 -1.92
CA ILE A 176 3.52 -2.86 -3.19
C ILE A 176 2.06 -3.26 -2.99
N PRO A 177 1.09 -2.37 -3.25
CA PRO A 177 -0.31 -2.76 -3.27
C PRO A 177 -0.60 -3.65 -4.48
N GLY A 178 -1.35 -4.72 -4.25
CA GLY A 178 -1.72 -5.71 -5.26
C GLY A 178 -3.23 -5.95 -5.33
N ALA A 179 -3.68 -6.54 -6.42
CA ALA A 179 -5.07 -6.93 -6.63
C ALA A 179 -5.17 -8.45 -6.88
N HIS A 180 -5.92 -9.14 -6.00
CA HIS A 180 -6.29 -10.55 -6.18
C HIS A 180 -7.29 -10.70 -7.33
N ASN A 181 -7.05 -11.67 -8.22
CA ASN A 181 -7.86 -11.86 -9.43
C ASN A 181 -8.15 -10.52 -10.13
N ALA A 182 -7.10 -9.76 -10.42
CA ALA A 182 -7.20 -8.34 -10.81
C ALA A 182 -8.14 -8.11 -12.01
N HIS A 183 -8.28 -9.10 -12.89
CA HIS A 183 -9.16 -9.05 -14.06
C HIS A 183 -10.66 -9.22 -13.77
N THR A 184 -11.06 -9.58 -12.55
CA THR A 184 -12.46 -9.94 -12.21
C THR A 184 -13.32 -8.72 -11.86
N HIS A 185 -13.40 -7.75 -12.77
CA HIS A 185 -14.21 -6.52 -12.61
C HIS A 185 -15.49 -6.48 -13.44
N TYR A 186 -15.65 -7.43 -14.37
CA TYR A 186 -16.83 -7.52 -15.22
C TYR A 186 -18.09 -7.93 -14.43
N CYS A 187 -19.24 -7.76 -15.06
CA CYS A 187 -20.50 -8.31 -14.55
C CYS A 187 -20.42 -9.84 -14.51
N ALA A 188 -20.42 -10.43 -13.32
CA ALA A 188 -20.26 -11.85 -13.01
C ALA A 188 -21.10 -12.23 -11.78
N LEU A 189 -21.14 -13.52 -11.45
CA LEU A 189 -21.76 -13.98 -10.19
C LEU A 189 -21.05 -13.35 -8.98
N PRO A 190 -21.76 -13.09 -7.86
CA PRO A 190 -21.18 -12.39 -6.70
C PRO A 190 -19.90 -13.02 -6.13
N SER A 191 -19.78 -14.35 -6.15
CA SER A 191 -18.60 -15.06 -5.65
C SER A 191 -17.39 -15.03 -6.60
N VAL A 192 -17.54 -14.52 -7.82
CA VAL A 192 -16.50 -14.49 -8.87
C VAL A 192 -15.83 -13.11 -8.98
N ARG A 193 -16.57 -12.05 -8.66
CA ARG A 193 -16.13 -10.67 -8.84
C ARG A 193 -15.31 -10.20 -7.63
N CYS A 194 -13.99 -10.13 -7.78
CA CYS A 194 -13.10 -9.63 -6.73
C CYS A 194 -12.80 -8.13 -6.86
N GLN A 195 -13.06 -7.54 -8.03
CA GLN A 195 -12.71 -6.15 -8.31
C GLN A 195 -13.91 -5.34 -8.79
N VAL A 196 -13.91 -4.04 -8.49
CA VAL A 196 -14.91 -3.10 -9.01
C VAL A 196 -14.41 -2.39 -10.27
N HIS A 197 -13.11 -2.10 -10.32
CA HIS A 197 -12.46 -1.28 -11.33
C HIS A 197 -11.69 -2.11 -12.35
N ASP A 198 -11.59 -1.61 -13.58
CA ASP A 198 -10.76 -2.23 -14.62
C ASP A 198 -9.25 -2.10 -14.32
N ILE A 199 -8.43 -2.78 -15.13
CA ILE A 199 -6.98 -2.83 -14.94
C ILE A 199 -6.35 -1.44 -15.04
N GLN A 200 -6.79 -0.60 -15.99
CA GLN A 200 -6.24 0.75 -16.16
C GLN A 200 -6.48 1.57 -14.89
N THR A 201 -7.72 1.57 -14.38
CA THR A 201 -8.10 2.30 -13.17
C THR A 201 -7.38 1.76 -11.93
N GLN A 202 -7.18 0.44 -11.83
CA GLN A 202 -6.37 -0.16 -10.75
C GLN A 202 -4.93 0.36 -10.78
N LEU A 203 -4.29 0.40 -11.95
CA LEU A 203 -2.93 0.92 -12.13
C LEU A 203 -2.87 2.42 -11.84
N ASP A 204 -3.85 3.20 -12.29
CA ASP A 204 -3.93 4.64 -12.00
C ASP A 204 -4.13 4.94 -10.52
N ASN A 205 -4.77 4.02 -9.78
CA ASN A 205 -4.93 4.06 -8.32
C ASN A 205 -3.75 3.44 -7.55
N GLY A 206 -2.65 3.10 -8.23
CA GLY A 206 -1.38 2.73 -7.60
C GLY A 206 -1.12 1.23 -7.45
N ILE A 207 -2.01 0.35 -7.89
CA ILE A 207 -1.77 -1.10 -7.91
C ILE A 207 -0.56 -1.40 -8.81
N ARG A 208 0.39 -2.21 -8.33
CA ARG A 208 1.55 -2.67 -9.12
C ARG A 208 1.81 -4.16 -9.03
N PHE A 209 0.99 -4.91 -8.29
CA PHE A 209 0.98 -6.37 -8.33
C PHE A 209 -0.39 -6.86 -8.83
N LEU A 210 -0.41 -7.57 -9.96
CA LEU A 210 -1.63 -8.10 -10.56
C LEU A 210 -1.63 -9.63 -10.49
N ASP A 211 -2.57 -10.22 -9.76
CA ASP A 211 -2.83 -11.67 -9.84
C ASP A 211 -3.77 -11.95 -11.01
N ILE A 212 -3.23 -12.51 -12.09
CA ILE A 212 -3.98 -12.85 -13.31
C ILE A 212 -4.00 -14.36 -13.48
N ARG A 213 -5.21 -14.89 -13.68
CA ARG A 213 -5.47 -16.32 -13.78
C ARG A 213 -6.02 -16.65 -15.15
N VAL A 214 -5.36 -17.59 -15.82
CA VAL A 214 -5.58 -17.87 -17.25
C VAL A 214 -5.84 -19.34 -17.52
N GLN A 215 -6.61 -19.60 -18.56
CA GLN A 215 -6.82 -20.93 -19.12
C GLN A 215 -6.57 -20.90 -20.63
N PRO A 216 -5.67 -21.73 -21.18
CA PRO A 216 -5.57 -21.89 -22.63
C PRO A 216 -6.91 -22.29 -23.25
N VAL A 217 -7.28 -21.63 -24.35
CA VAL A 217 -8.50 -21.97 -25.11
C VAL A 217 -8.35 -23.33 -25.79
N HIS A 218 -7.16 -23.59 -26.34
CA HIS A 218 -6.80 -24.83 -27.00
C HIS A 218 -5.80 -25.60 -26.14
N ALA A 219 -6.12 -26.84 -25.77
CA ALA A 219 -5.34 -27.61 -24.80
C ALA A 219 -4.08 -28.29 -25.36
N THR A 220 -3.95 -28.38 -26.69
CA THR A 220 -2.88 -29.14 -27.36
C THR A 220 -2.21 -28.40 -28.52
N ASP A 221 -2.80 -27.31 -29.02
CA ASP A 221 -2.26 -26.53 -30.14
C ASP A 221 -1.57 -25.26 -29.63
N VAL A 222 -0.24 -25.31 -29.51
CA VAL A 222 0.59 -24.17 -29.08
C VAL A 222 0.71 -23.06 -30.15
N SER A 223 0.20 -23.29 -31.37
CA SER A 223 0.14 -22.22 -32.39
C SER A 223 -0.97 -21.20 -32.09
N LYS A 224 -1.94 -21.59 -31.26
CA LYS A 224 -3.04 -20.74 -30.79
C LYS A 224 -2.61 -19.97 -29.55
N LYS A 225 -2.78 -18.65 -29.58
CA LYS A 225 -2.33 -17.78 -28.49
C LYS A 225 -3.40 -17.55 -27.42
N GLU A 226 -4.66 -17.87 -27.72
CA GLU A 226 -5.78 -17.41 -26.93
C GLU A 226 -5.75 -18.00 -25.51
N LEU A 227 -5.78 -17.11 -24.52
CA LEU A 227 -5.88 -17.42 -23.10
C LEU A 227 -7.14 -16.75 -22.54
N TYR A 228 -8.09 -17.55 -22.05
CA TYR A 228 -9.23 -17.04 -21.29
C TYR A 228 -8.81 -16.54 -19.92
N LEU A 229 -9.46 -15.47 -19.48
CA LEU A 229 -9.44 -15.02 -18.10
C LEU A 229 -10.50 -15.79 -17.30
N VAL A 230 -10.09 -16.38 -16.17
CA VAL A 230 -10.92 -17.29 -15.37
C VAL A 230 -10.85 -16.97 -13.88
N HIS A 231 -11.80 -17.47 -13.09
CA HIS A 231 -11.76 -17.47 -11.64
C HIS A 231 -12.30 -18.81 -11.15
N GLY A 232 -11.41 -19.70 -10.72
CA GLY A 232 -11.74 -21.10 -10.47
C GLY A 232 -12.40 -21.72 -11.71
N ALA A 233 -13.51 -22.43 -11.51
CA ALA A 233 -14.27 -23.05 -12.60
C ALA A 233 -15.25 -22.09 -13.32
N PHE A 234 -15.32 -20.82 -12.91
CA PHE A 234 -16.37 -19.91 -13.35
C PHE A 234 -15.90 -18.90 -14.41
N PRO A 235 -16.77 -18.52 -15.36
CA PRO A 235 -16.48 -17.43 -16.28
C PRO A 235 -16.46 -16.10 -15.52
N VAL A 236 -15.48 -15.25 -15.83
CA VAL A 236 -15.33 -13.93 -15.18
C VAL A 236 -16.30 -12.89 -15.71
N SER A 237 -17.17 -13.23 -16.68
CA SER A 237 -18.15 -12.32 -17.26
C SER A 237 -19.38 -13.04 -17.80
N LEU A 238 -20.57 -12.49 -17.55
CA LEU A 238 -21.85 -12.97 -18.09
C LEU A 238 -22.08 -12.57 -19.55
N THR A 239 -21.24 -11.70 -20.12
CA THR A 239 -21.37 -11.22 -21.51
C THR A 239 -20.39 -11.90 -22.48
N GLY A 240 -19.84 -13.04 -22.07
CA GLY A 240 -18.91 -13.84 -22.87
C GLY A 240 -17.47 -13.81 -22.37
N PRO A 241 -16.60 -14.65 -22.95
CA PRO A 241 -15.23 -14.82 -22.49
C PRO A 241 -14.42 -13.53 -22.61
N LYS A 242 -13.46 -13.38 -21.70
CA LYS A 242 -12.47 -12.30 -21.70
C LYS A 242 -11.08 -12.90 -21.84
N TYR A 243 -10.16 -12.13 -22.40
CA TYR A 243 -8.87 -12.65 -22.85
C TYR A 243 -7.70 -11.92 -22.20
N PHE A 244 -6.58 -12.62 -22.06
CA PHE A 244 -5.37 -12.08 -21.46
C PHE A 244 -4.72 -10.93 -22.26
N ASP A 245 -4.78 -11.01 -23.59
CA ASP A 245 -4.10 -10.07 -24.51
C ASP A 245 -4.49 -8.59 -24.27
N PRO A 246 -5.79 -8.23 -24.13
CA PRO A 246 -6.19 -6.88 -23.71
C PRO A 246 -5.62 -6.42 -22.36
N VAL A 247 -5.57 -7.30 -21.34
CA VAL A 247 -5.01 -6.96 -20.02
C VAL A 247 -3.53 -6.63 -20.15
N LEU A 248 -2.80 -7.43 -20.90
CA LEU A 248 -1.37 -7.22 -21.14
C LEU A 248 -1.12 -5.91 -21.91
N GLN A 249 -1.94 -5.62 -22.93
CA GLN A 249 -1.84 -4.38 -23.68
C GLN A 249 -2.07 -3.14 -22.80
N THR A 250 -3.03 -3.19 -21.87
CA THR A 250 -3.22 -2.13 -20.87
C THR A 250 -1.97 -1.93 -20.01
N CYS A 251 -1.33 -3.02 -19.57
CA CYS A 251 -0.09 -2.93 -18.79
C CYS A 251 1.05 -2.28 -19.59
N TYR A 252 1.22 -2.63 -20.88
CA TYR A 252 2.22 -2.00 -21.74
C TYR A 252 1.95 -0.51 -21.94
N THR A 253 0.70 -0.13 -22.23
CA THR A 253 0.30 1.27 -22.39
C THR A 253 0.58 2.07 -21.12
N PHE A 254 0.23 1.50 -19.96
CA PHE A 254 0.49 2.13 -18.67
C PHE A 254 1.98 2.35 -18.41
N LEU A 255 2.82 1.34 -18.65
CA LEU A 255 4.27 1.44 -18.45
C LEU A 255 4.93 2.39 -19.44
N ALA A 256 4.42 2.48 -20.68
CA ALA A 256 4.88 3.47 -21.65
C ALA A 256 4.55 4.91 -21.21
N ALA A 257 3.36 5.14 -20.62
CA ALA A 257 2.97 6.43 -20.06
C ALA A 257 3.68 6.76 -18.73
N ASN A 258 4.07 5.73 -17.96
CA ASN A 258 4.71 5.86 -16.66
C ASN A 258 6.02 5.05 -16.61
N PRO A 259 7.06 5.47 -17.35
CA PRO A 259 8.27 4.67 -17.58
C PRO A 259 9.12 4.46 -16.31
N ARG A 260 8.82 5.17 -15.22
CA ARG A 260 9.48 4.95 -13.94
C ARG A 260 8.78 3.92 -13.04
N GLU A 261 7.66 3.35 -13.47
CA GLU A 261 6.95 2.30 -12.74
C GLU A 261 7.37 0.91 -13.21
N THR A 262 7.03 -0.13 -12.45
CA THR A 262 7.11 -1.54 -12.87
C THR A 262 5.86 -2.26 -12.40
N ILE A 263 5.41 -3.28 -13.14
CA ILE A 263 4.26 -4.11 -12.74
C ILE A 263 4.75 -5.54 -12.48
N LEU A 264 4.48 -6.07 -11.30
CA LEU A 264 4.61 -7.49 -10.99
C LEU A 264 3.35 -8.19 -11.49
N LEU A 265 3.53 -9.10 -12.45
CA LEU A 265 2.43 -9.85 -13.05
C LEU A 265 2.52 -11.31 -12.59
N SER A 266 1.66 -11.68 -11.64
CA SER A 266 1.46 -13.06 -11.22
C SER A 266 0.60 -13.79 -12.25
N LEU A 267 1.13 -14.86 -12.83
CA LEU A 267 0.42 -15.70 -13.79
C LEU A 267 0.25 -17.11 -13.24
N LYS A 268 -1.00 -17.55 -13.17
CA LYS A 268 -1.41 -18.89 -12.73
C LYS A 268 -2.31 -19.55 -13.76
N ARG A 269 -2.08 -20.82 -14.08
CA ARG A 269 -3.07 -21.63 -14.78
C ARG A 269 -4.24 -21.96 -13.86
N GLU A 270 -5.44 -21.75 -14.33
CA GLU A 270 -6.67 -22.08 -13.61
C GLU A 270 -7.77 -22.46 -14.61
N GLY A 271 -8.96 -22.81 -14.12
CA GLY A 271 -10.08 -23.22 -14.94
C GLY A 271 -10.25 -24.74 -15.05
N ILE A 272 -11.27 -25.15 -15.79
CA ILE A 272 -11.66 -26.55 -16.00
C ILE A 272 -11.04 -27.16 -17.26
N GLY A 273 -10.22 -26.39 -17.99
CA GLY A 273 -9.55 -26.84 -19.21
C GLY A 273 -8.50 -27.93 -18.93
N SER A 274 -8.27 -28.79 -19.92
CA SER A 274 -7.32 -29.91 -19.84
C SER A 274 -5.88 -29.56 -20.21
N ALA A 275 -5.57 -28.29 -20.48
CA ALA A 275 -4.22 -27.84 -20.80
C ALA A 275 -3.28 -28.03 -19.61
N THR A 276 -2.02 -28.41 -19.87
CA THR A 276 -0.98 -28.53 -18.85
C THR A 276 -0.31 -27.17 -18.57
N ASP A 277 0.46 -27.10 -17.48
CA ASP A 277 1.31 -25.93 -17.20
C ASP A 277 2.39 -25.75 -18.27
N ASP A 278 3.01 -26.83 -18.77
CA ASP A 278 3.98 -26.77 -19.87
C ASP A 278 3.36 -26.19 -21.15
N HIS A 279 2.11 -26.58 -21.47
CA HIS A 279 1.37 -26.03 -22.60
C HIS A 279 1.14 -24.52 -22.45
N LEU A 280 0.73 -24.07 -21.25
CA LEU A 280 0.61 -22.64 -20.94
C LEU A 280 1.97 -21.94 -21.07
N ALA A 281 3.05 -22.53 -20.55
CA ALA A 281 4.39 -21.95 -20.58
C ALA A 281 4.86 -21.72 -22.03
N ARG A 282 4.65 -22.69 -22.92
CA ARG A 282 4.96 -22.57 -24.36
C ARG A 282 4.14 -21.47 -25.03
N ILE A 283 2.83 -21.37 -24.74
CA ILE A 283 1.99 -20.30 -25.28
C ILE A 283 2.50 -18.92 -24.83
N LEU A 284 2.76 -18.76 -23.53
CA LEU A 284 3.29 -17.52 -22.95
C LEU A 284 4.64 -17.14 -23.57
N GLN A 285 5.57 -18.08 -23.66
CA GLN A 285 6.88 -17.84 -24.23
C GLN A 285 6.76 -17.42 -25.71
N LYS A 286 6.07 -18.22 -26.53
CA LYS A 286 5.99 -18.03 -27.97
C LYS A 286 5.25 -16.76 -28.39
N HIS A 287 4.10 -16.49 -27.77
CA HIS A 287 3.17 -15.46 -28.26
C HIS A 287 3.20 -14.16 -27.48
N TYR A 288 3.69 -14.18 -26.24
CA TYR A 288 3.60 -13.02 -25.34
C TYR A 288 4.97 -12.47 -24.92
N ILE A 289 5.88 -13.34 -24.47
CA ILE A 289 7.18 -12.92 -23.92
C ILE A 289 8.21 -12.71 -25.05
N ALA A 290 8.43 -13.71 -25.91
CA ALA A 290 9.44 -13.64 -26.98
C ALA A 290 9.13 -12.59 -28.06
N ARG A 291 7.88 -12.14 -28.16
CA ARG A 291 7.47 -11.06 -29.08
C ARG A 291 7.91 -9.68 -28.60
N ASN A 292 8.13 -9.49 -27.30
CA ASN A 292 8.59 -8.23 -26.72
C ASN A 292 9.49 -8.46 -25.49
N PRO A 293 10.64 -9.13 -25.64
CA PRO A 293 11.46 -9.55 -24.50
C PRO A 293 11.97 -8.37 -23.66
N ALA A 294 12.16 -7.19 -24.26
CA ALA A 294 12.61 -5.99 -23.57
C ALA A 294 11.59 -5.45 -22.55
N ALA A 295 10.29 -5.73 -22.74
CA ALA A 295 9.23 -5.35 -21.82
C ALA A 295 9.07 -6.29 -20.62
N TRP A 296 9.81 -7.40 -20.57
CA TRP A 296 9.73 -8.39 -19.51
C TRP A 296 11.04 -8.51 -18.74
N TYR A 297 10.90 -8.75 -17.44
CA TYR A 297 11.95 -9.29 -16.59
C TYR A 297 11.57 -10.71 -16.21
N THR A 298 12.33 -11.67 -16.72
CA THR A 298 12.05 -13.10 -16.54
C THR A 298 13.18 -13.85 -15.84
N GLN A 299 14.20 -13.18 -15.31
CA GLN A 299 15.21 -13.87 -14.51
C GLN A 299 14.61 -14.34 -13.18
N ASN A 300 15.00 -15.53 -12.73
CA ASN A 300 14.63 -16.02 -11.39
C ASN A 300 15.53 -15.42 -10.30
N LYS A 301 15.52 -14.09 -10.16
CA LYS A 301 16.30 -13.33 -9.19
C LYS A 301 15.54 -12.07 -8.81
N ILE A 302 15.57 -11.67 -7.53
CA ILE A 302 14.93 -10.42 -7.11
C ILE A 302 15.63 -9.21 -7.76
N PRO A 303 14.93 -8.41 -8.58
CA PRO A 303 15.52 -7.25 -9.24
C PRO A 303 15.60 -6.03 -8.31
N TYR A 304 16.54 -5.14 -8.63
CA TYR A 304 16.49 -3.75 -8.15
C TYR A 304 15.51 -2.95 -9.00
N LEU A 305 14.81 -1.99 -8.39
CA LEU A 305 13.76 -1.21 -9.03
C LEU A 305 14.23 -0.57 -10.35
N GLY A 306 15.43 0.03 -10.37
CA GLY A 306 16.01 0.65 -11.55
C GLY A 306 16.13 -0.27 -12.76
N SER A 307 16.37 -1.57 -12.54
CA SER A 307 16.55 -2.55 -13.62
C SER A 307 15.24 -2.98 -14.30
N VAL A 308 14.11 -2.75 -13.63
CA VAL A 308 12.78 -3.20 -14.05
C VAL A 308 11.78 -2.07 -14.30
N ARG A 309 12.19 -0.81 -14.18
CA ARG A 309 11.36 0.32 -14.61
C ARG A 309 10.98 0.19 -16.09
N GLY A 310 9.72 0.46 -16.39
CA GLY A 310 9.12 0.26 -17.71
C GLY A 310 8.89 -1.20 -18.10
N LYS A 311 9.07 -2.16 -17.18
CA LYS A 311 8.94 -3.59 -17.47
C LYS A 311 7.92 -4.29 -16.59
N LEU A 312 7.42 -5.41 -17.10
CA LEU A 312 6.67 -6.43 -16.38
C LEU A 312 7.65 -7.39 -15.71
N VAL A 313 7.52 -7.58 -14.40
CA VAL A 313 8.24 -8.62 -13.66
C VAL A 313 7.34 -9.84 -13.56
N LEU A 314 7.74 -10.94 -14.19
CA LEU A 314 6.95 -12.17 -14.17
C LEU A 314 7.09 -12.87 -12.81
N VAL A 315 5.96 -13.06 -12.12
CA VAL A 315 5.84 -13.96 -10.98
C VAL A 315 5.15 -15.23 -11.46
N ARG A 316 5.90 -16.33 -11.58
CA ARG A 316 5.44 -17.56 -12.22
C ARG A 316 4.79 -18.49 -11.19
N ARG A 317 3.51 -18.85 -11.40
CA ARG A 317 2.76 -19.85 -10.61
C ARG A 317 2.31 -21.02 -11.49
N TYR A 318 3.16 -21.44 -12.42
CA TYR A 318 2.97 -22.60 -13.30
C TYR A 318 4.31 -23.30 -13.51
N THR A 319 4.31 -24.63 -13.66
CA THR A 319 5.53 -25.40 -13.92
C THR A 319 6.07 -25.17 -15.33
N VAL A 320 7.39 -25.29 -15.47
CA VAL A 320 8.09 -25.31 -16.76
C VAL A 320 8.93 -26.57 -16.76
N GLU A 321 8.84 -27.37 -17.82
CA GLU A 321 9.68 -28.57 -17.92
C GLU A 321 11.14 -28.20 -18.24
N SER A 322 12.08 -28.77 -17.48
CA SER A 322 13.51 -28.66 -17.78
C SER A 322 13.82 -29.48 -19.03
N SER A 323 14.22 -28.83 -20.11
CA SER A 323 14.48 -29.48 -21.39
C SER A 323 15.73 -30.38 -21.31
N THR A 324 15.57 -31.66 -20.96
CA THR A 324 16.66 -32.64 -21.02
C THR A 324 16.80 -33.35 -22.37
N SER A 325 15.96 -33.08 -23.39
CA SER A 325 16.07 -33.86 -24.64
C SER A 325 15.73 -33.19 -25.97
N THR A 326 15.10 -32.02 -26.06
CA THR A 326 14.94 -31.31 -27.35
C THR A 326 14.60 -29.83 -27.13
N SER A 327 15.61 -28.97 -27.15
CA SER A 327 15.42 -27.52 -27.13
C SER A 327 14.84 -27.03 -28.47
N THR A 328 13.52 -26.90 -28.56
CA THR A 328 12.90 -26.09 -29.62
C THR A 328 12.87 -24.62 -29.17
N SER A 329 12.92 -23.67 -30.10
CA SER A 329 12.93 -22.22 -29.82
C SER A 329 11.73 -21.71 -29.01
N ASP A 330 10.69 -22.54 -28.87
CA ASP A 330 9.42 -22.21 -28.25
C ASP A 330 9.35 -22.63 -26.77
N SER A 331 10.34 -23.37 -26.27
CA SER A 331 10.42 -23.78 -24.86
C SER A 331 11.07 -22.68 -24.01
N PRO A 332 10.48 -22.28 -22.87
CA PRO A 332 11.09 -21.30 -21.98
C PRO A 332 12.32 -21.91 -21.30
N ASP A 333 13.40 -21.12 -21.22
CA ASP A 333 14.54 -21.44 -20.37
C ASP A 333 14.12 -21.31 -18.89
N VAL A 334 14.25 -22.40 -18.13
CA VAL A 334 13.87 -22.47 -16.70
C VAL A 334 14.54 -21.36 -15.88
N GLN A 335 15.78 -20.98 -16.20
CA GLN A 335 16.47 -19.89 -15.49
C GLN A 335 15.92 -18.51 -15.83
N ASN A 336 15.25 -18.38 -16.97
CA ASN A 336 14.64 -17.16 -17.50
C ASN A 336 13.11 -17.27 -17.63
N ALA A 337 12.47 -18.00 -16.69
CA ALA A 337 11.02 -18.24 -16.64
C ALA A 337 10.28 -17.44 -15.54
N GLY A 338 10.86 -16.35 -15.06
CA GLY A 338 10.31 -15.45 -14.03
C GLY A 338 10.74 -15.83 -12.61
N LEU A 339 10.27 -15.03 -11.65
CA LEU A 339 10.39 -15.33 -10.23
C LEU A 339 9.57 -16.60 -9.94
N ASP A 340 10.24 -17.67 -9.56
CA ASP A 340 9.62 -18.99 -9.43
C ASP A 340 8.80 -19.11 -8.14
N ALA A 341 7.49 -18.91 -8.26
CA ALA A 341 6.54 -19.05 -7.19
C ALA A 341 5.66 -20.32 -7.37
N THR A 342 6.19 -21.36 -8.03
CA THR A 342 5.44 -22.58 -8.35
C THR A 342 5.11 -23.41 -7.10
N ALA A 343 5.97 -23.38 -6.08
CA ALA A 343 5.78 -24.08 -4.80
C ALA A 343 4.77 -23.37 -3.86
N TRP A 344 3.80 -22.64 -4.42
CA TRP A 344 2.80 -21.86 -3.69
C TRP A 344 1.86 -22.80 -2.92
N PRO A 345 1.86 -22.80 -1.58
CA PRO A 345 1.02 -23.70 -0.80
C PRO A 345 -0.44 -23.26 -0.84
N HIS A 346 -1.33 -24.26 -0.81
CA HIS A 346 -2.78 -24.05 -0.76
C HIS A 346 -3.24 -23.65 0.65
N ASN A 347 -4.13 -22.66 0.73
CA ASN A 347 -4.83 -22.22 1.94
C ASN A 347 -3.94 -22.07 3.20
N ALA A 348 -2.79 -21.43 3.07
CA ALA A 348 -1.78 -21.35 4.13
C ALA A 348 -1.89 -20.03 4.92
N THR A 349 -2.01 -20.11 6.25
CA THR A 349 -1.93 -18.94 7.15
C THR A 349 -0.53 -18.35 7.24
N HIS A 350 0.48 -19.17 6.99
CA HIS A 350 1.88 -18.77 6.85
C HIS A 350 2.64 -19.85 6.07
N ALA A 351 3.51 -19.43 5.14
CA ALA A 351 4.45 -20.32 4.49
C ALA A 351 5.71 -19.60 4.01
N VAL A 352 6.81 -20.34 3.92
CA VAL A 352 8.07 -19.91 3.31
C VAL A 352 8.43 -20.92 2.22
N PHE A 353 8.63 -20.47 0.98
CA PHE A 353 8.91 -21.37 -0.16
C PHE A 353 9.89 -20.75 -1.19
N PRO A 354 10.65 -21.57 -1.95
CA PRO A 354 10.74 -23.04 -1.83
C PRO A 354 11.38 -23.47 -0.51
N SER A 355 11.00 -24.64 0.02
CA SER A 355 11.60 -25.17 1.26
C SER A 355 13.11 -25.36 1.06
N SER A 356 13.91 -25.05 2.07
CA SER A 356 15.40 -25.05 2.03
C SER A 356 16.06 -26.43 1.82
N SER A 357 15.32 -27.40 1.29
CA SER A 357 15.74 -28.79 1.07
C SER A 357 16.02 -29.06 -0.41
N SER A 358 17.04 -28.43 -0.98
CA SER A 358 17.76 -29.01 -2.12
C SER A 358 19.16 -28.41 -2.23
N SER A 359 20.13 -29.19 -1.75
CA SER A 359 21.55 -29.00 -2.02
C SER A 359 21.79 -29.06 -3.53
N SER A 360 22.05 -27.92 -4.17
CA SER A 360 22.78 -27.89 -5.43
C SER A 360 23.80 -26.77 -5.40
N SER A 361 25.03 -27.16 -5.67
CA SER A 361 26.29 -26.42 -5.56
C SER A 361 26.48 -25.40 -6.68
N SER A 362 25.52 -24.48 -6.87
CA SER A 362 25.68 -23.37 -7.81
C SER A 362 25.11 -22.09 -7.23
N GLN A 363 25.94 -21.05 -7.30
CA GLN A 363 25.88 -19.73 -6.67
C GLN A 363 24.68 -18.84 -7.11
N CYS A 364 23.51 -19.40 -7.39
CA CYS A 364 22.30 -18.63 -7.71
C CYS A 364 21.30 -18.75 -6.55
N ILE A 365 21.28 -17.74 -5.68
CA ILE A 365 20.28 -17.63 -4.62
C ILE A 365 18.92 -17.44 -5.30
N THR A 366 18.10 -18.50 -5.29
CA THR A 366 16.72 -18.44 -5.75
C THR A 366 15.89 -17.56 -4.79
N PRO A 367 14.93 -16.77 -5.29
CA PRO A 367 14.03 -16.00 -4.45
C PRO A 367 13.29 -16.90 -3.45
N THR A 368 13.21 -16.45 -2.19
CA THR A 368 12.34 -17.04 -1.19
C THR A 368 11.10 -16.16 -1.01
N PHE A 369 9.92 -16.77 -0.98
CA PHE A 369 8.64 -16.12 -0.78
C PHE A 369 8.14 -16.42 0.63
N CYS A 370 7.72 -15.39 1.34
CA CYS A 370 6.97 -15.49 2.58
C CYS A 370 5.51 -15.15 2.28
N LEU A 371 4.60 -16.09 2.50
CA LEU A 371 3.22 -16.00 2.04
C LEU A 371 2.23 -16.20 3.19
N GLN A 372 1.15 -15.44 3.15
CA GLN A 372 -0.13 -15.78 3.75
C GLN A 372 -1.16 -15.77 2.62
N ASP A 373 -1.86 -16.89 2.43
CA ASP A 373 -2.91 -17.09 1.42
C ASP A 373 -3.97 -18.02 2.02
N PHE A 374 -4.60 -17.57 3.11
CA PHE A 374 -5.71 -18.25 3.76
C PHE A 374 -7.02 -17.69 3.21
N CYS A 375 -7.55 -18.34 2.17
CA CYS A 375 -8.59 -17.79 1.31
C CYS A 375 -9.91 -18.59 1.30
N GLU A 376 -9.98 -19.68 2.08
CA GLU A 376 -11.21 -20.48 2.26
C GLU A 376 -12.02 -20.05 3.49
#